data_AF-A0A954NL61-F1
#
_entry.id   AF-A0A954NL61-F1
#
_cell.length_a   1.000
_cell.length_b   1.000
_cell.length_c   1.000
_cell.angle_alpha   90.00
_cell.angle_beta   90.00
_cell.angle_gamma   90.00
#
_symmetry.space_group_name_H-M   'P 1'
#
loop_
_entity.id
_entity.type
_entity.pdbx_description
1 polymer ?
#
loop_
_entity_poly.entity_id
_entity_poly.type
_entity_poly.pdbx_seq_one_letter_code
_entity_poly.pdbx_strand_id
1 'polypeptide(L)'
;MRWIDRDHETLSVRRQCQILGIHRSQLYYEPVPESDENLELMRLIDEQHMKTPFWGSRNMSVFLSKRIGRTVNRKKAQRLMRKMGIEGMAPGPSTTKPQPGHKV
;
A
#
# COMPACT_ATOMS: atom_id res chain seq x y z
N MET A 1 8.74 11.34 16.67
CA MET A 1 9.70 12.20 15.93
C MET A 1 9.78 13.53 16.66
N ARG A 2 10.75 13.71 17.56
CA ARG A 2 10.75 14.82 18.54
C ARG A 2 12.02 15.67 18.38
N TRP A 3 12.20 16.23 17.19
CA TRP A 3 13.33 17.09 16.82
C TRP A 3 12.89 18.53 16.49
N ILE A 4 11.60 18.83 16.63
CA ILE A 4 11.03 20.17 16.47
C ILE A 4 10.56 20.65 17.83
N ASP A 5 11.07 21.80 18.23
CA ASP A 5 10.68 22.51 19.44
C ASP A 5 9.73 23.65 19.07
N ARG A 6 8.51 23.60 19.60
CA ARG A 6 7.49 24.63 19.31
C ARG A 6 7.70 25.90 20.13
N ASP A 7 8.41 25.80 21.24
CA ASP A 7 8.63 26.88 22.20
C ASP A 7 10.06 27.47 22.07
N HIS A 8 10.76 27.12 20.99
CA HIS A 8 12.10 27.60 20.72
C HIS A 8 12.12 29.13 20.56
N GLU A 9 12.88 29.81 21.43
CA GLU A 9 12.84 31.28 21.59
C GLU A 9 13.19 32.06 20.31
N THR A 10 14.11 31.54 19.48
CA THR A 10 14.62 32.25 18.29
C THR A 10 14.27 31.61 16.94
N LEU A 11 13.97 30.31 16.88
CA LEU A 11 13.77 29.58 15.63
C LEU A 11 12.32 29.13 15.48
N SER A 12 11.61 29.72 14.51
CA SER A 12 10.27 29.24 14.16
C SER A 12 10.27 27.77 13.71
N VAL A 13 9.16 27.07 13.96
CA VAL A 13 8.91 25.70 13.46
C VAL A 13 9.18 25.58 11.95
N ARG A 14 8.88 26.63 11.18
CA ARG A 14 9.16 26.67 9.74
C ARG A 14 10.66 26.58 9.45
N ARG A 15 11.47 27.35 10.18
CA ARG A 15 12.93 27.36 10.00
C ARG A 15 13.55 26.04 10.45
N GLN A 16 13.06 25.46 11.55
CA GLN A 16 13.47 24.13 12.01
C GLN A 16 13.16 23.05 10.97
N CYS A 17 11.94 23.04 10.40
CA CYS A 17 11.58 22.12 9.31
C CYS A 17 12.52 22.26 8.10
N GLN A 18 12.87 23.51 7.73
CA GLN A 18 13.78 23.78 6.62
C GLN A 18 15.20 23.25 6.88
N ILE A 19 15.72 23.43 8.10
CA ILE A 19 17.03 22.91 8.51
C ILE A 19 17.04 21.37 8.50
N LEU A 20 15.96 20.76 8.98
CA LEU A 20 15.78 19.31 9.03
C LEU A 20 15.44 18.67 7.67
N GLY A 21 15.20 19.48 6.62
CA GLY A 21 14.82 18.98 5.30
C GLY A 21 13.45 18.29 5.24
N ILE A 22 12.57 18.53 6.21
CA ILE A 22 11.24 17.94 6.26
C ILE A 22 10.15 18.95 5.93
N HIS A 23 9.07 18.47 5.29
CA HIS A 23 7.94 19.34 4.99
C HIS A 23 7.08 19.58 6.24
N ARG A 24 6.74 20.85 6.51
CA ARG A 24 5.96 21.24 7.70
C ARG A 24 4.66 20.47 7.88
N SER A 25 4.02 20.03 6.79
CA SER A 25 2.75 19.30 6.87
C SER A 25 2.90 17.93 7.54
N GLN A 26 4.09 17.32 7.46
CA GLN A 26 4.37 16.04 8.12
C GLN A 26 4.39 16.17 9.64
N LEU A 27 4.72 17.35 10.18
CA LEU A 27 4.70 17.62 11.62
C LEU A 27 3.29 17.54 12.21
N TYR A 28 2.28 17.91 11.43
CA TYR A 28 0.88 17.92 11.86
C TYR A 28 0.12 16.66 11.45
N TYR A 29 0.73 15.81 10.63
CA TYR A 29 0.09 14.59 10.17
C TYR A 29 0.19 13.51 11.24
N GLU A 30 -0.95 13.10 11.76
CA GLU A 30 -1.06 11.92 12.60
C GLU A 30 -1.38 10.71 11.70
N PRO A 31 -0.56 9.63 11.73
CA PRO A 31 -0.85 8.44 10.96
C PRO A 31 -2.20 7.84 11.34
N VAL A 32 -3.09 7.72 10.37
CA VAL A 32 -4.40 7.09 10.58
C VAL A 32 -4.22 5.56 10.57
N PRO A 33 -4.66 4.84 11.62
CA PRO A 33 -4.62 3.38 11.62
C PRO A 33 -5.54 2.80 10.55
N GLU A 34 -5.31 1.54 10.19
CA GLU A 34 -6.28 0.83 9.33
C GLU A 34 -7.55 0.51 10.12
N SER A 35 -8.69 0.51 9.44
CA SER A 35 -9.95 0.10 10.05
C SER A 35 -9.96 -1.39 10.38
N ASP A 36 -10.79 -1.80 11.34
CA ASP A 36 -10.94 -3.22 11.72
C ASP A 36 -11.33 -4.10 10.53
N GLU A 37 -12.20 -3.60 9.66
CA GLU A 37 -12.53 -4.28 8.39
C GLU A 37 -11.28 -4.53 7.54
N ASN A 38 -10.39 -3.54 7.43
CA ASN A 38 -9.19 -3.71 6.63
C ASN A 38 -8.22 -4.69 7.30
N LEU A 39 -8.12 -4.69 8.62
CA LEU A 39 -7.31 -5.65 9.37
C LEU A 39 -7.83 -7.09 9.18
N GLU A 40 -9.15 -7.30 9.18
CA GLU A 40 -9.75 -8.60 8.87
C GLU A 40 -9.42 -9.06 7.45
N LEU A 41 -9.55 -8.16 6.46
CA LEU A 41 -9.18 -8.47 5.07
C LEU A 41 -7.69 -8.75 4.93
N MET A 42 -6.82 -8.03 5.65
CA MET A 42 -5.37 -8.27 5.64
C MET A 42 -5.02 -9.65 6.21
N ARG A 43 -5.70 -10.11 7.27
CA ARG A 43 -5.55 -11.48 7.79
C ARG A 43 -5.93 -12.53 6.74
N LEU A 44 -7.07 -12.36 6.08
CA LEU A 44 -7.50 -13.28 5.01
C LEU A 44 -6.56 -13.27 3.80
N ILE A 45 -5.99 -12.11 3.45
CA ILE A 45 -4.99 -11.99 2.39
C ILE A 45 -3.75 -12.80 2.75
N ASP A 46 -3.24 -12.65 3.98
CA ASP A 46 -2.04 -13.36 4.44
C ASP A 46 -2.24 -14.88 4.38
N GLU A 47 -3.33 -15.38 4.99
CA GLU A 47 -3.68 -16.81 4.97
C GLU A 47 -3.79 -17.36 3.54
N GLN A 48 -4.41 -16.60 2.63
CA GLN A 48 -4.61 -17.04 1.26
C GLN A 48 -3.33 -16.94 0.43
N HIS A 49 -2.47 -15.96 0.70
CA HIS A 49 -1.19 -15.82 0.02
C HIS A 49 -0.28 -17.01 0.33
N MET A 50 -0.26 -17.48 1.58
CA MET A 50 0.49 -18.68 1.99
C MET A 50 0.04 -19.95 1.23
N LYS A 51 -1.24 -20.03 0.86
CA LYS A 51 -1.80 -21.15 0.07
C LYS A 51 -1.58 -20.99 -1.43
N THR A 52 -1.60 -19.76 -1.92
CA THR A 52 -1.64 -19.43 -3.35
C THR A 52 -0.77 -18.21 -3.67
N PRO A 53 0.56 -18.33 -3.59
CA PRO A 53 1.42 -17.15 -3.68
C PRO A 53 1.50 -16.54 -5.09
N PHE A 54 1.05 -17.27 -6.12
CA PHE A 54 0.92 -16.76 -7.49
C PHE A 54 -0.34 -15.92 -7.72
N TRP A 55 -1.25 -15.80 -6.74
CA TRP A 55 -2.45 -14.98 -6.88
C TRP A 55 -2.15 -13.49 -6.75
N GLY A 56 -2.51 -12.73 -7.78
CA GLY A 56 -2.54 -11.28 -7.74
C GLY A 56 -3.87 -10.70 -7.23
N SER A 57 -3.94 -9.36 -7.17
CA SER A 57 -5.10 -8.58 -6.72
C SER A 57 -6.45 -8.98 -7.31
N ARG A 58 -6.49 -9.47 -8.56
CA ARG A 58 -7.73 -9.92 -9.22
C ARG A 58 -8.32 -11.15 -8.52
N ASN A 59 -7.54 -12.22 -8.39
CA ASN A 59 -7.99 -13.44 -7.71
C ASN A 59 -8.26 -13.17 -6.23
N MET A 60 -7.41 -12.38 -5.60
CA MET A 60 -7.57 -12.01 -4.19
C MET A 60 -8.90 -11.28 -3.95
N SER A 61 -9.29 -10.34 -4.82
CA SER A 61 -10.58 -9.65 -4.69
C SER A 61 -11.79 -10.59 -4.78
N VAL A 62 -11.74 -11.59 -5.66
CA VAL A 62 -12.80 -12.60 -5.81
C VAL A 62 -12.85 -13.50 -4.57
N PHE A 63 -11.69 -13.96 -4.09
CA PHE A 63 -11.59 -14.77 -2.88
C PHE A 63 -12.15 -14.05 -1.67
N LEU A 64 -11.70 -12.82 -1.42
CA LEU A 64 -12.18 -12.00 -0.30
C LEU A 64 -13.69 -11.81 -0.39
N SER A 65 -14.21 -11.48 -1.58
CA SER A 65 -15.64 -11.26 -1.76
C SER A 65 -16.48 -12.48 -1.40
N LYS A 66 -16.01 -13.67 -1.80
CA LYS A 66 -16.65 -14.95 -1.44
C LYS A 66 -16.56 -15.23 0.05
N ARG A 67 -15.41 -14.93 0.68
CA ARG A 67 -15.17 -15.25 2.09
C ARG A 67 -16.02 -14.39 3.04
N ILE A 68 -16.21 -13.12 2.72
CA ILE A 68 -16.95 -12.17 3.57
C ILE A 68 -18.41 -11.96 3.14
N GLY A 69 -18.84 -12.57 2.03
CA GLY A 69 -20.22 -12.47 1.53
C GLY A 69 -20.61 -11.10 0.95
N ARG A 70 -19.65 -10.23 0.64
CA ARG A 70 -19.88 -8.91 -0.01
C ARG A 70 -18.76 -8.58 -0.99
N THR A 71 -19.07 -7.78 -2.00
CA THR A 71 -18.09 -7.42 -3.05
C THR A 71 -16.94 -6.58 -2.50
N VAL A 72 -15.71 -7.07 -2.65
CA VAL A 72 -14.47 -6.35 -2.38
C VAL A 72 -13.91 -5.80 -3.68
N ASN A 73 -13.78 -4.47 -3.75
CA ASN A 73 -13.19 -3.82 -4.92
C ASN A 73 -11.73 -4.26 -5.12
N ARG A 74 -11.36 -4.60 -6.36
CA ARG A 74 -9.96 -4.92 -6.73
C ARG A 74 -8.96 -3.86 -6.31
N LYS A 75 -9.30 -2.57 -6.39
CA LYS A 75 -8.44 -1.46 -5.95
C LYS A 75 -8.15 -1.53 -4.45
N LYS A 76 -9.14 -1.94 -3.65
CA LYS A 76 -8.99 -2.14 -2.20
C LYS A 76 -8.07 -3.32 -1.91
N ALA A 77 -8.30 -4.46 -2.55
CA ALA A 77 -7.41 -5.63 -2.41
C ALA A 77 -5.96 -5.29 -2.82
N GLN A 78 -5.77 -4.61 -3.95
CA GLN A 78 -4.44 -4.18 -4.41
C GLN A 78 -3.75 -3.23 -3.42
N ARG A 79 -4.46 -2.24 -2.86
CA ARG A 79 -3.92 -1.32 -1.86
C ARG A 79 -3.46 -2.07 -0.61
N LEU A 80 -4.29 -2.97 -0.08
CA LEU A 80 -3.98 -3.75 1.12
C LEU A 80 -2.79 -4.68 0.90
N MET A 81 -2.76 -5.42 -0.23
CA MET A 81 -1.61 -6.25 -0.61
C MET A 81 -0.31 -5.44 -0.67
N ARG A 82 -0.33 -4.25 -1.31
CA ARG A 82 0.83 -3.35 -1.36
C ARG A 82 1.26 -2.87 0.02
N LYS A 83 0.31 -2.52 0.89
CA LYS A 83 0.60 -2.10 2.27
C LYS A 83 1.24 -3.21 3.08
N MET A 84 0.91 -4.47 2.79
CA MET A 84 1.52 -5.66 3.40
C MET A 84 2.86 -6.07 2.75
N GLY A 85 3.25 -5.47 1.63
CA GLY A 85 4.41 -5.91 0.85
C GLY A 85 4.20 -7.24 0.12
N ILE A 86 2.94 -7.63 -0.12
CA ILE A 86 2.56 -8.88 -0.79
C ILE A 86 2.25 -8.60 -2.26
N GLU A 87 2.79 -9.44 -3.14
CA GLU A 87 2.45 -9.46 -4.57
C GLU A 87 2.27 -10.89 -5.08
N GLY A 88 1.57 -11.03 -6.20
CA GLY A 88 1.40 -12.35 -6.82
C GLY A 88 2.66 -12.72 -7.61
N MET A 89 3.26 -13.86 -7.29
CA MET A 89 4.49 -14.38 -7.94
C MET A 89 4.29 -14.87 -9.39
N ALA A 90 3.15 -14.59 -10.02
CA ALA A 90 2.92 -14.99 -11.39
C ALA A 90 3.82 -14.20 -12.36
N PRO A 91 4.37 -14.83 -13.41
CA PRO A 91 5.14 -14.10 -14.42
C PRO A 91 4.29 -12.99 -15.03
N GLY A 92 4.91 -11.83 -15.21
CA GLY A 92 4.30 -10.70 -15.89
C GLY A 92 3.95 -11.03 -17.34
N PRO A 93 3.23 -10.13 -18.05
CA PRO A 93 2.97 -10.29 -19.47
C PRO A 93 4.26 -10.56 -20.25
N SER A 94 4.24 -11.56 -21.13
CA SER A 94 5.40 -11.90 -21.98
C SER A 94 5.63 -10.78 -23.00
N THR A 95 6.46 -9.79 -22.65
CA THR A 95 6.85 -8.67 -23.53
C THR A 95 7.98 -9.03 -24.49
N THR A 96 8.59 -10.20 -24.35
CA THR A 96 9.72 -10.67 -25.18
C THR A 96 9.33 -10.97 -26.63
N LYS A 97 8.04 -11.22 -26.91
CA LYS A 97 7.57 -11.47 -28.28
C LYS A 97 7.05 -10.16 -28.88
N PRO A 98 7.70 -9.60 -29.91
CA PRO A 98 7.16 -8.45 -30.62
C PRO A 98 5.81 -8.82 -31.25
N GLN A 99 4.88 -7.86 -31.25
CA GLN A 99 3.62 -8.02 -31.96
C GLN A 99 3.87 -8.25 -33.46
N PRO A 100 3.07 -9.08 -34.16
CA PRO A 100 3.18 -9.23 -35.61
C PRO A 100 3.07 -7.86 -36.29
N GLY A 101 4.13 -7.45 -37.00
CA GLY A 101 4.21 -6.14 -37.66
C GLY A 101 5.08 -5.09 -36.94
N HIS A 102 5.69 -5.41 -35.79
CA HIS A 102 6.70 -4.53 -35.19
C HIS A 102 7.96 -4.51 -36.07
N LYS A 103 8.27 -3.37 -36.70
CA LYS A 103 9.55 -3.17 -37.40
C LYS A 103 10.67 -3.15 -36.36
N VAL A 104 11.72 -3.94 -36.59
CA VAL A 104 12.98 -3.91 -35.83
C VAL A 104 13.87 -2.84 -36.42
#